data_AF-A0A699WUQ6-F1
#
_entry.id   AF-A0A699WUQ6-F1
#
_cell.length_a   1.000
_cell.length_b   1.000
_cell.length_c   1.000
_cell.angle_alpha   90.00
_cell.angle_beta   90.00
_cell.angle_gamma   90.00
#
_symmetry.space_group_name_H-M   'P 1'
#
loop_
_entity.id
_entity.type
_entity.pdbx_description
1 polymer ?
#
loop_
_entity_poly.entity_id
_entity_poly.type
_entity_poly.pdbx_seq_one_letter_code
_entity_poly.pdbx_strand_id
1 'polypeptide(L)'
;MDVKTAFLNGELKKEVYVSQPEGFVDPDRSTHVYRLKKALYRLKQAPRAWYDTLSRFLLDNDFSKGAVDPTLFTQKTSKHILLVQMYVDDINFASTDLKACDMFSNEMSLK
;
A
#
# COMPACT_ATOMS: atom_id res chain seq x y z
N MET A 1 -11.45 -1.66 5.23
CA MET A 1 -10.65 -2.89 5.05
C MET A 1 -9.26 -2.58 5.54
N ASP A 2 -8.74 -3.41 6.43
CA ASP A 2 -7.38 -3.29 6.96
C ASP A 2 -6.42 -4.15 6.11
N VAL A 3 -5.38 -3.53 5.53
CA VAL A 3 -4.43 -4.23 4.68
C VAL A 3 -3.31 -4.81 5.54
N LYS A 4 -3.33 -6.13 5.69
CA LYS A 4 -2.28 -6.83 6.42
C LYS A 4 -0.92 -6.54 5.81
N THR A 5 0.03 -6.16 6.67
CA THR A 5 1.41 -5.88 6.27
C THR A 5 1.53 -4.79 5.17
N ALA A 6 0.60 -3.82 5.12
CA ALA A 6 0.55 -2.75 4.12
C ALA A 6 1.92 -2.18 3.72
N PHE A 7 2.77 -1.87 4.69
CA PHE A 7 4.09 -1.29 4.41
C PHE A 7 5.06 -2.25 3.72
N LEU A 8 4.95 -3.57 3.90
CA LEU A 8 5.77 -4.54 3.19
C LEU A 8 5.48 -4.56 1.68
N ASN A 9 4.32 -4.05 1.26
CA ASN A 9 3.99 -3.85 -0.16
C ASN A 9 4.63 -2.56 -0.72
N GLY A 10 5.03 -1.63 0.15
CA GLY A 10 5.67 -0.38 -0.22
C GLY A 10 7.08 -0.57 -0.80
N GLU A 11 7.33 0.05 -1.95
CA GLU A 11 8.65 0.04 -2.58
C GLU A 11 9.49 1.22 -2.08
N LEU A 12 10.71 0.92 -1.60
CA LEU A 12 11.63 1.94 -1.13
C LEU A 12 12.35 2.59 -2.33
N LYS A 13 12.19 3.91 -2.49
CA LYS A 13 12.89 4.68 -3.53
C LYS A 13 14.39 4.88 -3.27
N LYS A 14 14.85 4.65 -2.04
CA LYS A 14 16.24 4.81 -1.62
C LYS A 14 16.69 3.56 -0.89
N GLU A 15 17.98 3.28 -0.94
CA GLU A 15 18.55 2.22 -0.11
C GLU A 15 18.47 2.60 1.36
N VAL A 16 17.96 1.67 2.15
CA VAL A 16 17.83 1.81 3.60
C VAL A 16 18.50 0.61 4.20
N TYR A 17 19.38 0.87 5.15
CA TYR A 17 20.07 -0.16 5.91
C TYR A 17 19.62 -0.09 7.37
N VAL A 18 19.52 -1.25 8.01
CA VAL A 18 19.21 -1.36 9.43
C VAL A 18 20.27 -2.21 10.10
N SER A 19 20.54 -1.91 11.38
CA SER A 19 21.31 -2.82 12.23
C SER A 19 20.66 -4.20 12.22
N GLN A 20 21.47 -5.24 12.37
CA GLN A 20 20.95 -6.59 12.51
C GLN A 20 20.06 -6.65 13.76
N PRO A 21 18.79 -7.07 13.62
CA PRO A 21 17.89 -7.15 14.76
C PRO A 21 18.34 -8.28 15.69
N GLU A 22 18.02 -8.12 16.97
CA GLU A 22 18.26 -9.14 17.98
C GLU A 22 17.64 -10.47 17.54
N GLY A 23 18.39 -11.57 17.68
CA GLY A 23 17.99 -12.91 17.22
C GLY A 23 18.23 -13.20 15.74
N PHE A 24 18.65 -12.21 14.94
CA PHE A 24 18.99 -12.37 13.51
C PHE A 24 20.42 -11.95 13.20
N VAL A 25 21.29 -11.82 14.20
CA VAL A 25 22.69 -11.47 13.98
C VAL A 25 23.42 -12.64 13.34
N ASP A 26 24.06 -12.40 12.21
CA ASP A 26 24.97 -13.33 11.55
C ASP A 26 26.28 -13.43 12.37
N PRO A 27 26.62 -14.62 12.92
CA PRO A 27 27.80 -14.78 13.77
C PRO A 27 29.12 -14.53 13.02
N ASP A 28 29.15 -14.82 11.71
CA ASP A 28 30.35 -14.63 10.88
C ASP A 28 30.46 -13.17 10.39
N ARG A 29 29.37 -12.39 10.50
CA ARG A 29 29.26 -11.02 9.98
C ARG A 29 28.60 -10.07 10.98
N SER A 30 28.99 -10.15 12.24
CA SER A 30 28.36 -9.41 13.35
C SER A 30 28.33 -7.89 13.18
N THR A 31 29.27 -7.31 12.43
CA THR A 31 29.36 -5.86 12.16
C THR A 31 28.58 -5.38 10.93
N HIS A 32 27.98 -6.30 10.17
CA HIS A 32 27.22 -5.94 8.97
C HIS A 32 25.84 -5.36 9.29
N VAL A 33 25.24 -4.76 8.28
CA VAL A 33 23.88 -4.23 8.30
C VAL A 33 23.03 -4.88 7.22
N TYR A 34 21.72 -4.96 7.43
CA TYR A 34 20.79 -5.48 6.43
C TYR A 34 20.24 -4.37 5.55
N ARG A 35 20.27 -4.60 4.24
CA ARG A 35 19.57 -3.74 3.27
C ARG A 35 18.11 -4.14 3.19
N LEU A 36 17.22 -3.19 3.43
CA LEU A 36 15.79 -3.39 3.30
C LEU A 36 15.38 -3.42 1.83
N LYS A 37 14.72 -4.51 1.41
CA LYS A 37 14.14 -4.64 0.05
C LYS A 37 12.74 -4.04 -0.06
N LYS A 38 12.01 -3.99 1.06
CA LYS A 38 10.64 -3.48 1.18
C LYS A 38 10.56 -2.50 2.34
N ALA A 39 9.54 -1.63 2.34
CA ALA A 39 9.36 -0.72 3.45
C ALA A 39 8.92 -1.48 4.71
N LEU A 40 9.42 -1.06 5.88
CA LEU A 40 9.09 -1.64 7.18
C LEU A 40 8.32 -0.64 8.04
N TYR A 41 7.56 -1.17 8.99
CA TYR A 41 6.95 -0.35 10.04
C TYR A 41 8.01 0.50 10.74
N ARG A 42 7.61 1.68 11.23
CA ARG A 42 8.49 2.72 11.83
C ARG A 42 9.45 3.45 10.88
N LEU A 43 9.60 3.02 9.62
CA LEU A 43 10.30 3.87 8.65
C LEU A 43 9.44 5.10 8.36
N LYS A 44 10.02 6.29 8.50
CA LYS A 44 9.32 7.56 8.18
C LYS A 44 8.76 7.59 6.75
N GLN A 45 9.41 6.89 5.82
CA GLN A 45 9.00 6.80 4.42
C GLN A 45 8.03 5.64 4.12
N ALA A 46 7.78 4.73 5.06
CA ALA A 46 6.95 3.56 4.79
C ALA A 46 5.50 3.89 4.41
N PRO A 47 4.80 4.81 5.10
CA PRO A 47 3.45 5.20 4.70
C PRO A 47 3.42 5.78 3.28
N ARG A 48 4.44 6.56 2.91
CA ARG A 48 4.52 7.14 1.57
C ARG A 48 4.85 6.10 0.50
N ALA A 49 5.75 5.17 0.78
CA ALA A 49 6.08 4.06 -0.11
C ALA A 49 4.85 3.18 -0.38
N TRP A 50 4.08 2.87 0.66
CA TRP A 50 2.82 2.16 0.54
C TRP A 50 1.81 2.93 -0.30
N TYR A 51 1.59 4.20 0.02
CA TYR A 51 0.68 5.06 -0.74
C TYR A 51 1.05 5.13 -2.23
N ASP A 52 2.33 5.34 -2.55
CA ASP A 52 2.79 5.42 -3.94
C ASP A 52 2.62 4.07 -4.68
N THR A 53 2.79 2.93 -4.00
CA THR A 53 2.52 1.61 -4.58
C THR A 53 1.03 1.40 -4.86
N LEU A 54 0.17 1.60 -3.86
CA LEU A 54 -1.27 1.38 -4.03
C LEU A 54 -1.89 2.41 -4.98
N SER A 55 -1.46 3.67 -4.94
CA SER A 55 -1.90 4.69 -5.89
C SER A 55 -1.57 4.31 -7.33
N ARG A 56 -0.39 3.72 -7.60
CA ARG A 56 -0.06 3.23 -8.95
C ARG A 56 -0.99 2.09 -9.35
N PHE A 57 -1.16 1.11 -8.47
CA PHE A 57 -2.05 -0.02 -8.73
C PHE A 57 -3.48 0.43 -9.07
N LEU A 58 -4.06 1.37 -8.31
CA LEU A 58 -5.41 1.88 -8.59
C LEU A 58 -5.45 2.61 -9.94
N LEU A 59 -4.46 3.44 -10.25
CA LEU A 59 -4.38 4.15 -11.54
C LEU A 59 -4.25 3.18 -12.72
N ASP A 60 -3.48 2.11 -12.56
CA ASP A 60 -3.32 1.05 -13.58
C ASP A 60 -4.60 0.23 -13.79
N ASN A 61 -5.57 0.33 -12.88
CA ASN A 61 -6.89 -0.32 -12.94
C ASN A 61 -8.03 0.68 -13.15
N ASP A 62 -7.77 1.71 -13.96
CA ASP A 62 -8.76 2.70 -14.43
C ASP A 62 -9.41 3.56 -13.34
N PHE A 63 -8.82 3.63 -12.14
CA PHE A 63 -9.24 4.63 -11.17
C PHE A 63 -8.68 6.01 -11.54
N SER A 64 -9.49 7.03 -11.32
CA SER A 64 -9.07 8.42 -11.36
C SER A 64 -8.77 8.91 -9.95
N LYS A 65 -7.69 9.68 -9.82
CA LYS A 65 -7.28 10.30 -8.56
C LYS A 65 -8.04 11.60 -8.32
N GLY A 66 -8.46 11.84 -7.07
CA GLY A 66 -9.11 13.08 -6.66
C GLY A 66 -8.20 14.29 -6.88
N ALA A 67 -8.77 15.37 -7.43
CA ALA A 67 -8.03 16.61 -7.68
C ALA A 67 -7.79 17.42 -6.40
N VAL A 68 -8.74 17.38 -5.46
CA VAL A 68 -8.66 18.11 -4.18
C VAL A 68 -8.07 17.23 -3.09
N ASP A 69 -8.54 15.98 -3.00
CA ASP A 69 -8.00 14.98 -2.07
C ASP A 69 -7.24 13.89 -2.86
N PRO A 70 -5.90 13.87 -2.82
CA PRO A 70 -5.08 12.87 -3.49
C PRO A 70 -5.21 11.44 -2.91
N THR A 71 -5.87 11.27 -1.77
CA THR A 71 -6.10 9.97 -1.13
C THR A 71 -7.46 9.37 -1.49
N LEU A 72 -8.31 10.12 -2.19
CA LEU A 72 -9.56 9.66 -2.79
C LEU A 72 -9.33 9.21 -4.23
N PHE A 73 -9.84 8.04 -4.57
CA PHE A 73 -9.84 7.47 -5.92
C PHE A 73 -11.27 7.12 -6.32
N THR A 74 -11.58 7.28 -7.60
CA THR A 74 -12.91 6.99 -8.13
C THR A 74 -12.81 6.20 -9.43
N GLN A 75 -13.58 5.13 -9.55
CA GLN A 75 -13.82 4.45 -10.82
C GLN A 75 -15.31 4.64 -11.16
N LYS A 76 -15.60 5.11 -12.37
CA LYS A 76 -16.96 5.43 -12.80
C LYS A 76 -17.31 4.63 -14.05
N THR A 77 -18.48 4.01 -14.02
CA THR A 77 -19.16 3.52 -15.21
C THR A 77 -20.30 4.49 -15.56
N SER A 78 -21.04 4.22 -16.63
CA SER A 78 -22.20 5.04 -17.02
C SER A 78 -23.33 5.06 -15.98
N LYS A 79 -23.38 4.07 -15.09
CA LYS A 79 -24.46 3.90 -14.10
C LYS A 79 -24.00 3.88 -12.65
N HIS A 80 -22.76 3.48 -12.40
CA HIS A 80 -22.25 3.21 -11.07
C HIS A 80 -20.92 3.91 -10.81
N ILE A 81 -20.67 4.21 -9.54
CA ILE A 81 -19.42 4.75 -9.05
C ILE A 81 -18.89 3.88 -7.92
N LEU A 82 -17.58 3.62 -7.93
CA LEU A 82 -16.81 3.06 -6.84
C LEU A 82 -15.85 4.14 -6.32
N LEU A 83 -15.96 4.44 -5.02
CA LEU A 83 -15.11 5.36 -4.28
C LEU A 83 -14.15 4.54 -3.43
N VAL A 84 -12.88 4.90 -3.44
CA VAL A 84 -11.83 4.27 -2.63
C VAL A 84 -11.01 5.38 -1.96
N GLN A 85 -11.06 5.44 -0.64
CA GLN A 85 -10.33 6.38 0.20
C GLN A 85 -9.25 5.62 0.96
N MET A 86 -8.03 6.13 0.91
CA MET A 86 -6.90 5.57 1.65
C MET A 86 -6.63 6.37 2.93
N TYR A 87 -6.38 5.67 4.03
CA TYR A 87 -5.92 6.27 5.27
C TYR A 87 -4.85 5.37 5.92
N VAL A 88 -3.58 5.70 5.72
CA VAL A 88 -2.44 4.91 6.21
C VAL A 88 -2.51 3.46 5.69
N ASP A 89 -2.86 2.50 6.53
CA ASP A 89 -3.02 1.07 6.26
C ASP A 89 -4.48 0.66 6.01
N ASP A 90 -5.43 1.53 6.33
CA ASP A 90 -6.86 1.33 6.08
C ASP A 90 -7.28 1.79 4.68
N ILE A 91 -8.19 1.02 4.10
CA ILE A 91 -8.88 1.34 2.85
C ILE A 91 -10.38 1.37 3.13
N ASN A 92 -10.98 2.54 2.99
CA ASN A 92 -12.42 2.73 3.02
C ASN A 92 -12.93 2.79 1.59
N PHE A 93 -13.94 1.99 1.24
CA PHE A 93 -14.51 2.03 -0.09
C PHE A 93 -16.01 1.86 -0.06
N ALA A 94 -16.68 2.46 -1.03
CA ALA A 94 -18.12 2.43 -1.17
C ALA A 94 -18.50 2.49 -2.64
N SER A 95 -19.55 1.78 -3.01
CA SER A 95 -20.06 1.75 -4.38
C SER A 95 -21.57 1.86 -4.40
N THR A 96 -22.10 2.40 -5.49
CA THR A 96 -23.53 2.32 -5.83
C THR A 96 -23.95 0.94 -6.35
N ASP A 97 -23.00 0.05 -6.61
CA ASP A 97 -23.21 -1.36 -6.95
C ASP A 97 -22.45 -2.24 -5.94
N LEU A 98 -23.18 -3.06 -5.18
CA LEU A 98 -22.63 -3.96 -4.17
C LEU A 98 -21.65 -4.98 -4.77
N LYS A 99 -21.89 -5.44 -6.01
CA LYS A 99 -20.99 -6.40 -6.66
C LYS A 99 -19.60 -5.81 -6.90
N ALA A 100 -19.54 -4.52 -7.19
CA ALA A 100 -18.25 -3.82 -7.36
C ALA A 100 -17.47 -3.76 -6.04
N CYS A 101 -18.14 -3.63 -4.89
CA CYS A 101 -17.49 -3.72 -3.57
C CYS A 101 -16.90 -5.12 -3.35
N ASP A 102 -17.65 -6.18 -3.64
CA ASP A 102 -17.18 -7.56 -3.47
C ASP A 102 -15.99 -7.86 -4.39
N MET A 103 -16.07 -7.46 -5.65
CA MET A 103 -14.97 -7.61 -6.61
C MET A 103 -13.72 -6.87 -6.17
N PHE A 104 -13.85 -5.60 -5.77
CA PHE A 104 -12.73 -4.80 -5.29
C PHE A 104 -12.10 -5.41 -4.04
N SER A 105 -12.91 -5.85 -3.07
CA SER A 105 -12.41 -6.50 -1.85
C SER A 105 -11.64 -7.78 -2.16
N ASN A 106 -12.10 -8.59 -3.11
CA ASN A 106 -11.43 -9.81 -3.53
C ASN A 106 -10.12 -9.51 -4.24
N GLU A 107 -10.10 -8.55 -5.16
CA GLU A 107 -8.89 -8.14 -5.88
C GLU A 107 -7.80 -7.66 -4.93
N MET A 108 -8.20 -6.86 -3.92
CA MET A 108 -7.29 -6.38 -2.89
C MET A 108 -6.82 -7.47 -1.91
N SER A 109 -7.51 -8.61 -1.84
CA SER A 109 -7.15 -9.74 -0.97
C SER A 109 -6.30 -10.80 -1.68
N LEU A 110 -6.29 -10.82 -3.02
CA LEU A 110 -5.49 -11.74 -3.83
C LEU A 110 -4.01 -11.29 -3.97
N LYS A 111 -3.67 -10.12 -3.45
CA LYS A 111 -2.32 -9.55 -3.43
C LYS A 111 -1.82 -9.36 -2.02
#